data_AF-A0A943GCA8-F1
#
_entry.id   AF-A0A943GCA8-F1
#
_cell.length_a   1.000
_cell.length_b   1.000
_cell.length_c   1.000
_cell.angle_alpha   90.00
_cell.angle_beta   90.00
_cell.angle_gamma   90.00
#
_symmetry.space_group_name_H-M   'P 1'
#
loop_
_entity.id
_entity.type
_entity.pdbx_description
1 polymer ?
#
loop_
_entity_poly.entity_id
_entity_poly.type
_entity_poly.pdbx_seq_one_letter_code
_entity_poly.pdbx_strand_id
1 'polypeptide(L)'
;MAQSENKQEMQQDLTEHTETSPTDVQGNLTKTQISGSDHATEPTQTVSDVTATDVATGETENTVSEESTDDVTLTDGQQQTSKQAPRTHLRGRKWIENFWYHHKFGTIAGMVALITVVVCTLQMCGRTKPDLYVMYCGSEQMNQNRYNTLREELAEMAPSDYNEDGEISVDLIDIVWLSDAYCSMYKNQGYNVDAAANDTSKMQFNTEIQSGQNVLCLLNVDLYLETQETTQAFATWEETLGYVPQNALDDCAIFLSDLPFGQLPGVRLPADTVLCMRKKGELSLGKSSEERDRFYAYHVEALKTIVEYGQID
;
A
#
# COMPACT_ATOMS: atom_id res chain seq x y z
N MET A 1 30.54 -33.66 -17.46
CA MET A 1 31.10 -33.09 -18.72
C MET A 1 30.00 -32.76 -19.73
N ALA A 2 28.90 -33.50 -19.82
CA ALA A 2 27.79 -33.17 -20.74
C ALA A 2 26.95 -31.92 -20.37
N GLN A 3 27.00 -31.42 -19.13
CA GLN A 3 26.25 -30.22 -18.72
C GLN A 3 26.95 -28.89 -19.07
N SER A 4 28.26 -28.90 -19.37
CA SER A 4 28.98 -27.68 -19.74
C SER A 4 28.88 -27.35 -21.23
N GLU A 5 28.64 -28.34 -22.08
CA GLU A 5 28.51 -28.15 -23.54
C GLU A 5 27.14 -27.55 -23.90
N ASN A 6 26.08 -27.97 -23.22
CA ASN A 6 24.72 -27.45 -23.47
C ASN A 6 24.55 -25.96 -23.08
N LYS A 7 25.42 -25.45 -22.18
CA LYS A 7 25.42 -24.03 -21.78
C LYS A 7 26.12 -23.12 -22.80
N GLN A 8 27.01 -23.69 -23.64
CA GLN A 8 27.71 -22.94 -24.69
C GLN A 8 26.90 -22.86 -25.98
N GLU A 9 26.16 -23.91 -26.35
CA GLU A 9 25.29 -23.87 -27.53
C GLU A 9 24.12 -22.88 -27.35
N MET A 10 23.55 -22.78 -26.14
CA MET A 10 22.44 -21.86 -25.86
C MET A 10 22.86 -20.37 -25.81
N GLN A 11 24.13 -20.06 -25.54
CA GLN A 11 24.65 -18.69 -25.59
C GLN A 11 25.00 -18.24 -27.01
N GLN A 12 25.26 -19.19 -27.91
CA GLN A 12 25.65 -18.88 -29.28
C GLN A 12 24.42 -18.57 -30.16
N ASP A 13 23.29 -19.21 -29.88
CA ASP A 13 22.02 -19.00 -30.59
C ASP A 13 21.38 -17.62 -30.26
N LEU A 14 21.66 -17.08 -29.06
CA LEU A 14 21.18 -15.75 -28.64
C LEU A 14 21.98 -14.59 -29.26
N THR A 15 23.15 -14.87 -29.85
CA THR A 15 24.00 -13.86 -30.50
C THR A 15 23.73 -13.68 -32.00
N GLU A 16 23.00 -14.57 -32.66
CA GLU A 16 22.73 -14.48 -34.12
C GLU A 16 21.46 -13.71 -34.49
N HIS A 17 20.60 -13.33 -33.53
CA HIS A 17 19.34 -12.63 -33.82
C HIS A 17 19.29 -11.14 -33.47
N THR A 18 20.42 -10.53 -33.11
CA THR A 18 20.48 -9.11 -32.72
C THR A 18 21.38 -8.28 -33.64
N GLU A 19 21.15 -8.37 -34.95
CA GLU A 19 21.60 -7.35 -35.91
C GLU A 19 20.41 -6.56 -36.46
N THR A 20 19.99 -5.53 -35.73
CA THR A 20 19.31 -4.38 -36.34
C THR A 20 19.94 -3.09 -35.85
N SER A 21 20.33 -2.28 -36.84
CA SER A 21 21.14 -1.05 -36.77
C SER A 21 20.52 0.08 -35.92
N PRO A 22 21.33 1.01 -35.38
CA PRO A 22 20.89 2.01 -34.41
C PRO A 22 20.48 3.32 -35.10
N THR A 23 19.20 3.64 -35.11
CA THR A 23 18.71 5.01 -35.28
C THR A 23 17.37 5.11 -34.54
N ASP A 24 17.13 6.25 -33.89
CA ASP A 24 15.92 6.63 -33.12
C ASP A 24 15.87 6.24 -31.63
N VAL A 25 16.78 6.81 -30.84
CA VAL A 25 16.43 7.27 -29.48
C VAL A 25 16.99 8.68 -29.29
N GLN A 26 16.29 9.67 -29.83
CA GLN A 26 16.43 11.08 -29.43
C GLN A 26 15.15 11.49 -28.71
N GLY A 27 15.22 11.61 -27.38
CA GLY A 27 14.05 11.83 -26.52
C GLY A 27 14.40 12.41 -25.16
N ASN A 28 15.11 13.53 -25.14
CA ASN A 28 14.94 14.66 -24.21
C ASN A 28 14.90 14.38 -22.68
N LEU A 29 16.09 14.30 -22.05
CA LEU A 29 16.24 14.61 -20.62
C LEU A 29 16.88 16.00 -20.50
N THR A 30 16.04 17.01 -20.27
CA THR A 30 16.50 18.37 -19.95
C THR A 30 17.03 18.44 -18.53
N LYS A 31 18.25 18.95 -18.42
CA LYS A 31 19.01 19.30 -17.21
C LYS A 31 18.21 20.29 -16.35
N THR A 32 17.84 19.92 -15.12
CA THR A 32 17.41 20.89 -14.09
C THR A 32 18.30 20.79 -12.86
N GLN A 33 19.08 21.86 -12.70
CA GLN A 33 19.73 22.28 -11.47
C GLN A 33 18.67 22.58 -10.40
N ILE A 34 18.81 22.04 -9.19
CA ILE A 34 18.14 22.60 -8.01
C ILE A 34 19.20 23.08 -7.03
N SER A 35 19.22 24.40 -6.92
CA SER A 35 20.00 25.25 -6.04
C SER A 35 19.73 24.93 -4.58
N GLY A 36 20.80 24.80 -3.80
CA GLY A 36 20.74 24.98 -2.35
C GLY A 36 20.36 26.42 -2.02
N SER A 37 19.49 26.58 -1.02
CA SER A 37 19.32 27.83 -0.28
C SER A 37 19.08 27.45 1.18
N ASP A 38 19.95 27.97 2.02
CA ASP A 38 19.95 27.85 3.46
C ASP A 38 18.65 28.36 4.08
N HIS A 39 18.13 27.64 5.08
CA HIS A 39 17.73 28.31 6.32
C HIS A 39 17.85 27.33 7.50
N ALA A 40 18.90 27.54 8.28
CA ALA A 40 19.10 26.88 9.57
C ALA A 40 18.15 27.45 10.63
N THR A 41 17.54 26.58 11.42
CA THR A 41 17.14 26.85 12.81
C THR A 41 17.30 25.55 13.60
N GLU A 42 17.99 25.62 14.73
CA GLU A 42 18.50 24.51 15.55
C GLU A 42 17.43 23.55 16.11
N PRO A 43 17.80 22.30 16.45
CA PRO A 43 16.93 21.33 17.11
C PRO A 43 17.02 21.43 18.64
N THR A 44 15.96 21.03 19.35
CA THR A 44 16.02 20.73 20.79
C THR A 44 15.24 19.45 21.07
N GLN A 45 15.81 18.61 21.95
CA GLN A 45 15.18 17.55 22.77
C GLN A 45 14.93 16.20 22.07
N THR A 46 15.18 15.01 22.63
CA THR A 46 15.80 14.55 23.90
C THR A 46 16.10 13.06 23.70
N VAL A 47 17.20 12.56 24.24
CA VAL A 47 17.47 11.12 24.34
C VAL A 47 17.04 10.63 25.72
N SER A 48 16.23 9.58 25.72
CA SER A 48 15.83 8.76 26.85
C SER A 48 16.96 7.81 27.28
N ASP A 49 17.08 7.57 28.58
CA ASP A 49 17.80 6.39 29.08
C ASP A 49 17.02 5.68 30.19
N VAL A 50 17.04 4.35 30.08
CA VAL A 50 16.28 3.36 30.83
C VAL A 50 17.12 2.87 32.01
N THR A 51 16.51 2.57 33.15
CA THR A 51 16.88 1.38 33.96
C THR A 51 15.80 1.07 35.00
N ALA A 52 15.40 -0.20 35.02
CA ALA A 52 14.52 -0.81 36.03
C ALA A 52 15.34 -1.33 37.22
N THR A 53 14.72 -1.46 38.41
CA THR A 53 14.80 -2.63 39.34
C THR A 53 13.96 -2.34 40.60
N ASP A 54 12.78 -2.96 40.68
CA ASP A 54 12.28 -3.95 41.67
C ASP A 54 12.52 -3.87 43.22
N VAL A 55 11.47 -4.33 43.94
CA VAL A 55 11.40 -4.99 45.29
C VAL A 55 11.16 -4.22 46.63
N ALA A 56 9.96 -4.52 47.22
CA ALA A 56 9.53 -4.82 48.63
C ALA A 56 9.52 -3.81 49.83
N THR A 57 8.30 -3.69 50.40
CA THR A 57 7.80 -3.96 51.79
C THR A 57 8.44 -3.36 53.07
N GLY A 58 7.59 -2.76 53.93
CA GLY A 58 7.72 -2.57 55.40
C GLY A 58 6.70 -1.53 55.94
N GLU A 59 5.59 -1.91 56.58
CA GLU A 59 5.31 -2.00 58.06
C GLU A 59 5.46 -0.67 58.85
N THR A 60 4.35 -0.02 59.27
CA THR A 60 3.79 0.18 60.65
C THR A 60 4.71 0.95 61.64
N GLU A 61 4.31 1.91 62.48
CA GLU A 61 3.19 1.99 63.46
C GLU A 61 3.25 3.33 64.27
N ASN A 62 2.16 3.66 64.98
CA ASN A 62 2.00 4.50 66.21
C ASN A 62 2.20 6.04 66.15
N THR A 63 1.42 6.89 66.86
CA THR A 63 0.87 6.77 68.24
C THR A 63 -0.26 7.78 68.52
N VAL A 64 -1.09 7.44 69.52
CA VAL A 64 -2.28 8.11 70.09
C VAL A 64 -1.93 9.11 71.23
N SER A 65 -2.79 10.11 71.49
CA SER A 65 -3.20 10.69 72.81
C SER A 65 -4.37 11.68 72.56
N GLU A 66 -5.64 11.38 72.86
CA GLU A 66 -6.40 11.59 74.12
C GLU A 66 -6.42 13.04 74.68
N GLU A 67 -7.60 13.69 74.72
CA GLU A 67 -8.16 14.35 75.92
C GLU A 67 -9.66 14.68 75.75
N SER A 68 -10.46 14.36 76.78
CA SER A 68 -11.87 14.69 77.02
C SER A 68 -12.05 16.18 77.42
N THR A 69 -13.21 16.83 77.61
CA THR A 69 -14.49 16.46 78.26
C THR A 69 -15.47 17.63 78.03
N ASP A 70 -16.75 17.30 77.82
CA ASP A 70 -18.02 17.96 78.20
C ASP A 70 -18.07 19.46 78.57
N ASP A 71 -18.98 20.21 77.91
CA ASP A 71 -20.01 20.96 78.64
C ASP A 71 -21.29 21.18 77.79
N VAL A 72 -22.43 21.03 78.45
CA VAL A 72 -23.78 21.13 77.90
C VAL A 72 -24.32 22.52 78.21
N THR A 73 -24.84 23.26 77.22
CA THR A 73 -25.92 24.21 77.49
C THR A 73 -26.87 24.30 76.30
N LEU A 74 -28.13 23.95 76.59
CA LEU A 74 -29.30 24.12 75.74
C LEU A 74 -29.66 25.61 75.63
N THR A 75 -29.91 26.10 74.42
CA THR A 75 -30.82 27.23 74.19
C THR A 75 -31.54 27.11 72.85
N ASP A 76 -32.83 27.37 72.95
CA ASP A 76 -33.91 27.23 71.97
C ASP A 76 -33.72 27.98 70.65
N GLY A 77 -34.28 27.37 69.60
CA GLY A 77 -35.09 28.06 68.58
C GLY A 77 -34.35 29.01 67.62
N GLN A 78 -34.28 28.63 66.34
CA GLN A 78 -35.09 29.25 65.27
C GLN A 78 -34.89 28.49 63.95
N GLN A 79 -36.01 28.00 63.41
CA GLN A 79 -36.15 27.55 62.04
C GLN A 79 -35.84 28.71 61.08
N GLN A 80 -34.92 28.52 60.12
CA GLN A 80 -34.86 29.35 58.92
C GLN A 80 -35.36 28.56 57.73
N THR A 81 -36.54 28.98 57.30
CA THR A 81 -37.31 28.58 56.14
C THR A 81 -36.49 28.65 54.84
N SER A 82 -36.56 27.58 54.05
CA SER A 82 -36.11 27.51 52.66
C SER A 82 -36.76 28.61 51.81
N LYS A 83 -35.97 29.59 51.39
CA LYS A 83 -36.38 30.60 50.41
C LYS A 83 -36.20 30.00 49.01
N GLN A 84 -37.21 29.29 48.51
CA GLN A 84 -37.24 28.87 47.11
C GLN A 84 -37.26 30.11 46.22
N ALA A 85 -36.21 30.27 45.41
CA ALA A 85 -36.15 31.29 44.37
C ALA A 85 -37.27 31.04 43.33
N PRO A 86 -37.95 32.08 42.84
CA PRO A 86 -38.97 31.91 41.81
C PRO A 86 -38.32 31.37 40.54
N ARG A 87 -38.78 30.21 40.06
CA ARG A 87 -38.43 29.70 38.72
C ARG A 87 -39.07 30.61 37.69
N THR A 88 -38.38 31.69 37.37
CA THR A 88 -38.71 32.54 36.23
C THR A 88 -38.53 31.71 34.97
N HIS A 89 -39.66 31.37 34.34
CA HIS A 89 -39.68 30.77 33.02
C HIS A 89 -39.13 31.79 32.01
N LEU A 90 -37.81 31.76 31.81
CA LEU A 90 -37.11 32.65 30.89
C LEU A 90 -37.54 32.31 29.46
N ARG A 91 -38.23 33.25 28.80
CA ARG A 91 -38.57 33.14 27.37
C ARG A 91 -37.30 32.91 26.54
N GLY A 92 -37.44 32.07 25.50
CA GLY A 92 -36.37 31.33 24.82
C GLY A 92 -35.05 32.06 24.55
N ARG A 93 -35.07 33.35 24.20
CA ARG A 93 -33.84 34.11 23.90
C ARG A 93 -32.94 34.33 25.13
N LYS A 94 -33.54 34.65 26.29
CA LYS A 94 -32.79 34.81 27.57
C LYS A 94 -32.35 33.47 28.15
N TRP A 95 -33.06 32.39 27.82
CA TRP A 95 -32.67 31.04 28.20
C TRP A 95 -31.44 30.57 27.42
N ILE A 96 -31.40 30.83 26.11
CA ILE A 96 -30.22 30.56 25.27
C ILE A 96 -29.01 31.35 25.75
N GLU A 97 -29.17 32.61 26.14
CA GLU A 97 -28.07 33.43 26.69
C GLU A 97 -27.54 32.86 28.02
N ASN A 98 -28.42 32.42 28.93
CA ASN A 98 -28.02 31.82 30.20
C ASN A 98 -27.35 30.44 30.02
N PHE A 99 -27.88 29.62 29.11
CA PHE A 99 -27.27 28.35 28.74
C PHE A 99 -25.90 28.53 28.10
N TRP A 100 -25.77 29.50 27.19
CA TRP A 100 -24.51 29.82 26.55
C TRP A 100 -23.45 30.30 27.55
N TYR A 101 -23.82 31.14 28.52
CA TYR A 101 -22.87 31.63 29.51
C TYR A 101 -22.23 30.50 30.33
N HIS A 102 -23.00 29.48 30.70
CA HIS A 102 -22.53 28.38 31.54
C HIS A 102 -21.92 27.21 30.75
N HIS A 103 -22.46 26.89 29.57
CA HIS A 103 -22.09 25.69 28.83
C HIS A 103 -21.31 25.95 27.53
N LYS A 104 -21.02 27.21 27.16
CA LYS A 104 -20.32 27.55 25.89
C LYS A 104 -19.12 26.64 25.59
N PHE A 105 -18.22 26.41 26.54
CA PHE A 105 -17.03 25.60 26.30
C PHE A 105 -17.33 24.11 26.11
N GLY A 106 -18.26 23.55 26.90
CA GLY A 106 -18.69 22.16 26.76
C GLY A 106 -19.48 21.92 25.46
N THR A 107 -20.36 22.85 25.09
CA THR A 107 -21.12 22.79 23.84
C THR A 107 -20.22 22.93 22.62
N ILE A 108 -19.21 23.83 22.67
CA ILE A 108 -18.21 23.97 21.60
C ILE A 108 -17.35 22.70 21.51
N ALA A 109 -16.84 22.18 22.63
CA ALA A 109 -16.03 20.96 22.65
C ALA A 109 -16.81 19.74 22.14
N GLY A 110 -18.07 19.57 22.55
CA GLY A 110 -18.95 18.51 22.06
C GLY A 110 -19.25 18.63 20.58
N MET A 111 -19.45 19.85 20.07
CA MET A 111 -19.65 20.09 18.64
C MET A 111 -18.41 19.77 17.81
N VAL A 112 -17.22 20.15 18.28
CA VAL A 112 -15.95 19.78 17.63
C VAL A 112 -15.77 18.25 17.62
N ALA A 113 -16.01 17.58 18.75
CA ALA A 113 -15.92 16.12 18.82
C ALA A 113 -16.90 15.43 17.85
N LEU A 114 -18.14 15.92 17.75
CA LEU A 114 -19.12 15.43 16.80
C LEU A 114 -18.65 15.61 15.34
N ILE A 115 -18.13 16.80 15.00
CA ILE A 115 -17.59 17.06 13.65
C ILE A 115 -16.43 16.12 13.35
N THR A 116 -15.50 15.91 14.28
CA THR A 116 -14.38 14.98 14.09
C THR A 116 -14.88 13.57 13.83
N VAL A 117 -15.86 13.07 14.60
CA VAL A 117 -16.43 11.73 14.37
C VAL A 117 -17.07 11.63 12.99
N VAL A 118 -17.80 12.66 12.55
CA VAL A 118 -18.40 12.69 11.21
C VAL A 118 -17.33 12.69 10.13
N VAL A 119 -16.31 13.55 10.23
CA VAL A 119 -15.21 13.61 9.26
C VAL A 119 -14.44 12.29 9.23
N CYS A 120 -14.12 11.70 10.39
CA CYS A 120 -13.46 10.40 10.45
C CYS A 120 -14.32 9.30 9.82
N THR A 121 -15.64 9.30 10.05
CA THR A 121 -16.55 8.31 9.45
C THR A 121 -16.62 8.49 7.93
N LEU A 122 -16.75 9.72 7.44
CA LEU A 122 -16.75 10.03 6.01
C LEU A 122 -15.42 9.67 5.35
N GLN A 123 -14.29 9.95 6.01
CA GLN A 123 -12.96 9.57 5.53
C GLN A 123 -12.78 8.05 5.50
N MET A 124 -13.35 7.31 6.46
CA MET A 124 -13.33 5.85 6.46
C MET A 124 -14.22 5.27 5.35
N CYS A 125 -15.41 5.84 5.13
CA CYS A 125 -16.31 5.41 4.06
C CYS A 125 -15.83 5.79 2.65
N GLY A 126 -15.03 6.85 2.51
CA GLY A 126 -14.51 7.31 1.22
C GLY A 126 -13.23 6.60 0.74
N ARG A 127 -12.74 5.57 1.46
CA ARG A 127 -11.63 4.76 0.96
C ARG A 127 -12.14 3.79 -0.11
N THR A 128 -11.92 4.15 -1.37
CA THR A 128 -12.08 3.24 -2.51
C THR A 128 -11.12 2.07 -2.32
N LYS A 129 -11.65 0.85 -2.38
CA LYS A 129 -10.84 -0.37 -2.29
C LYS A 129 -10.59 -0.86 -3.70
N PRO A 130 -9.34 -0.91 -4.18
CA PRO A 130 -9.07 -1.43 -5.50
C PRO A 130 -9.65 -2.83 -5.73
N ASP A 131 -10.19 -3.06 -6.91
CA ASP A 131 -10.76 -4.34 -7.35
C ASP A 131 -9.65 -5.28 -7.82
N LEU A 132 -8.74 -4.75 -8.63
CA LEU A 132 -7.62 -5.48 -9.21
C LEU A 132 -6.30 -4.98 -8.63
N TYR A 133 -5.41 -5.89 -8.26
CA TYR A 133 -4.09 -5.56 -7.72
C TYR A 133 -2.99 -6.09 -8.64
N VAL A 134 -2.25 -5.14 -9.24
CA VAL A 134 -1.25 -5.39 -10.28
C VAL A 134 0.07 -4.74 -9.87
N MET A 135 1.15 -5.49 -10.01
CA MET A 135 2.50 -4.96 -9.85
C MET A 135 3.22 -5.01 -11.17
N TYR A 136 3.81 -3.88 -11.57
CA TYR A 136 4.84 -3.83 -12.58
C TYR A 136 6.21 -3.65 -11.92
N CYS A 137 7.17 -4.50 -12.29
CA CYS A 137 8.55 -4.37 -11.87
C CYS A 137 9.48 -4.55 -13.07
N GLY A 138 10.01 -3.46 -13.59
CA GLY A 138 10.75 -3.45 -14.85
C GLY A 138 11.79 -2.35 -14.95
N SER A 139 12.46 -2.28 -16.10
CA SER A 139 13.61 -1.39 -16.32
C SER A 139 13.22 0.06 -16.63
N GLU A 140 11.95 0.30 -16.96
CA GLU A 140 11.44 1.61 -17.37
C GLU A 140 10.42 2.15 -16.37
N GLN A 141 10.61 3.39 -15.91
CA GLN A 141 9.63 4.11 -15.09
C GLN A 141 8.41 4.53 -15.93
N MET A 142 7.21 4.36 -15.40
CA MET A 142 6.01 4.88 -16.05
C MET A 142 5.83 6.36 -15.75
N ASN A 143 5.56 7.15 -16.79
CA ASN A 143 5.06 8.51 -16.60
C ASN A 143 3.55 8.45 -16.23
N GLN A 144 3.01 9.56 -15.73
CA GLN A 144 1.61 9.59 -15.25
C GLN A 144 0.58 9.22 -16.33
N ASN A 145 0.79 9.64 -17.59
CA ASN A 145 -0.14 9.29 -18.66
C ASN A 145 -0.13 7.79 -18.92
N ARG A 146 1.05 7.19 -19.09
CA ARG A 146 1.17 5.74 -19.32
C ARG A 146 0.66 4.93 -18.14
N TYR A 147 0.95 5.37 -16.91
CA TYR A 147 0.43 4.77 -15.69
C TYR A 147 -1.11 4.76 -15.67
N ASN A 148 -1.75 5.89 -16.02
CA ASN A 148 -3.21 5.98 -16.05
C ASN A 148 -3.81 5.15 -17.19
N THR A 149 -3.24 5.20 -18.40
CA THR A 149 -3.74 4.42 -19.54
C THR A 149 -3.61 2.92 -19.29
N LEU A 150 -2.51 2.46 -18.69
CA LEU A 150 -2.36 1.05 -18.30
C LEU A 150 -3.42 0.65 -17.27
N ARG A 151 -3.71 1.51 -16.27
CA ARG A 151 -4.76 1.24 -15.29
C ARG A 151 -6.14 1.14 -15.93
N GLU A 152 -6.45 2.01 -16.89
CA GLU A 152 -7.71 1.97 -17.64
C GLU A 152 -7.82 0.68 -18.47
N GLU A 153 -6.77 0.33 -19.23
CA GLU A 153 -6.74 -0.90 -20.04
C GLU A 153 -6.80 -2.17 -19.17
N LEU A 154 -6.18 -2.18 -17.98
CA LEU A 154 -6.32 -3.27 -17.02
C LEU A 154 -7.72 -3.33 -16.39
N ALA A 155 -8.36 -2.18 -16.14
CA ALA A 155 -9.71 -2.12 -15.60
C ALA A 155 -10.74 -2.72 -16.57
N GLU A 156 -10.53 -2.54 -17.88
CA GLU A 156 -11.37 -3.16 -18.92
C GLU A 156 -11.27 -4.70 -18.93
N MET A 157 -10.19 -5.27 -18.39
CA MET A 157 -10.03 -6.73 -18.29
C MET A 157 -10.65 -7.31 -17.02
N ALA A 158 -11.08 -6.45 -16.10
CA ALA A 158 -11.66 -6.90 -14.85
C ALA A 158 -13.08 -7.48 -15.09
N PRO A 159 -13.42 -8.65 -14.52
CA PRO A 159 -14.70 -9.32 -14.79
C PRO A 159 -15.95 -8.50 -14.44
N SER A 160 -15.88 -7.74 -13.35
CA SER A 160 -16.98 -6.94 -12.81
C SER A 160 -16.46 -5.98 -11.75
N ASP A 161 -17.26 -5.02 -11.31
CA ASP A 161 -17.01 -4.32 -10.04
C ASP A 161 -17.00 -5.32 -8.88
N TYR A 162 -15.84 -5.51 -8.23
CA TYR A 162 -15.65 -6.53 -7.19
C TYR A 162 -16.10 -6.03 -5.82
N ASN A 163 -15.93 -4.73 -5.56
CA ASN A 163 -16.22 -4.13 -4.27
C ASN A 163 -17.66 -3.54 -4.18
N GLU A 164 -18.39 -3.54 -5.29
CA GLU A 164 -19.76 -3.04 -5.47
C GLU A 164 -19.91 -1.53 -5.19
N ASP A 165 -18.86 -0.73 -5.42
CA ASP A 165 -18.85 0.72 -5.21
C ASP A 165 -19.30 1.52 -6.45
N GLY A 166 -19.52 0.85 -7.58
CA GLY A 166 -19.98 1.40 -8.84
C GLY A 166 -18.87 1.77 -9.83
N GLU A 167 -17.58 1.56 -9.48
CA GLU A 167 -16.43 1.83 -10.32
C GLU A 167 -15.42 0.67 -10.27
N ILE A 168 -14.84 0.29 -11.42
CA ILE A 168 -13.73 -0.67 -11.43
C ILE A 168 -12.43 0.11 -11.26
N SER A 169 -11.73 -0.16 -10.17
CA SER A 169 -10.47 0.49 -9.83
C SER A 169 -9.31 -0.50 -9.72
N VAL A 170 -8.17 -0.19 -10.35
CA VAL A 170 -6.98 -1.05 -10.37
C VAL A 170 -5.90 -0.46 -9.49
N ASP A 171 -5.39 -1.16 -8.49
CA ASP A 171 -4.14 -0.77 -7.82
C ASP A 171 -2.96 -1.19 -8.68
N LEU A 172 -2.13 -0.23 -9.08
CA LEU A 172 -0.93 -0.48 -9.87
C LEU A 172 0.28 0.03 -9.12
N ILE A 173 1.19 -0.87 -8.76
CA ILE A 173 2.51 -0.50 -8.23
C ILE A 173 3.53 -0.51 -9.37
N ASP A 174 4.25 0.59 -9.55
CA ASP A 174 5.37 0.70 -10.50
C ASP A 174 6.69 0.68 -9.71
N ILE A 175 7.47 -0.38 -9.88
CA ILE A 175 8.80 -0.56 -9.30
C ILE A 175 9.84 -0.57 -10.42
N VAL A 176 10.79 0.35 -10.36
CA VAL A 176 11.89 0.39 -11.33
C VAL A 176 13.05 -0.41 -10.80
N TRP A 177 13.37 -1.50 -11.49
CA TRP A 177 14.51 -2.37 -11.18
C TRP A 177 15.29 -2.68 -12.46
N LEU A 178 16.61 -2.61 -12.35
CA LEU A 178 17.56 -2.88 -13.43
C LEU A 178 18.32 -4.17 -13.12
N SER A 179 18.34 -5.10 -14.08
CA SER A 179 19.21 -6.27 -13.98
C SER A 179 20.69 -5.88 -14.08
N ASP A 180 21.58 -6.79 -13.69
CA ASP A 180 23.03 -6.56 -13.75
C ASP A 180 23.51 -6.24 -15.18
N ALA A 181 22.84 -6.83 -16.18
CA ALA A 181 23.09 -6.55 -17.59
C ALA A 181 22.76 -5.09 -17.95
N TYR A 182 21.58 -4.62 -17.55
CA TYR A 182 21.17 -3.22 -17.74
C TYR A 182 22.07 -2.26 -16.95
N CYS A 183 22.42 -2.60 -15.71
CA CYS A 183 23.34 -1.80 -14.91
C CYS A 183 24.71 -1.63 -15.60
N SER A 184 25.24 -2.72 -16.16
CA SER A 184 26.49 -2.71 -16.93
C SER A 184 26.36 -1.89 -18.21
N MET A 185 25.25 -2.04 -18.95
CA MET A 185 24.96 -1.29 -20.17
C MET A 185 24.93 0.22 -19.92
N TYR A 186 24.19 0.68 -18.90
CA TYR A 186 24.10 2.10 -18.56
C TYR A 186 25.44 2.68 -18.11
N LYS A 187 26.20 1.95 -17.29
CA LYS A 187 27.55 2.37 -16.88
C LYS A 187 28.49 2.50 -18.07
N ASN A 188 28.44 1.57 -19.03
CA ASN A 188 29.25 1.61 -20.25
C ASN A 188 28.86 2.79 -21.17
N GLN A 189 27.62 3.25 -21.10
CA GLN A 189 27.14 4.45 -21.79
C GLN A 189 27.44 5.76 -21.02
N GLY A 190 28.11 5.68 -19.86
CA GLY A 190 28.49 6.83 -19.05
C GLY A 190 27.41 7.33 -18.09
N TYR A 191 26.31 6.58 -17.92
CA TYR A 191 25.30 6.89 -16.91
C TYR A 191 25.73 6.37 -15.54
N ASN A 192 25.43 7.14 -14.50
CA ASN A 192 25.60 6.69 -13.13
C ASN A 192 24.36 5.87 -12.72
N VAL A 193 24.57 4.61 -12.37
CA VAL A 193 23.52 3.72 -11.86
C VAL A 193 23.61 3.69 -10.34
N ASP A 194 22.56 4.12 -9.66
CA ASP A 194 22.48 4.07 -8.21
C ASP A 194 22.15 2.64 -7.75
N ALA A 195 23.19 1.91 -7.34
CA ALA A 195 23.05 0.55 -6.86
C ALA A 195 22.18 0.47 -5.59
N ALA A 196 22.25 1.46 -4.70
CA ALA A 196 21.47 1.46 -3.46
C ALA A 196 19.98 1.69 -3.74
N ALA A 197 19.65 2.54 -4.72
CA ALA A 197 18.28 2.67 -5.20
C ALA A 197 17.77 1.37 -5.81
N ASN A 198 18.58 0.70 -6.65
CA ASN A 198 18.21 -0.57 -7.27
C ASN A 198 17.98 -1.70 -6.23
N ASP A 199 18.82 -1.77 -5.20
CA ASP A 199 18.66 -2.70 -4.08
C ASP A 199 17.38 -2.41 -3.28
N THR A 200 17.05 -1.13 -3.10
CA THR A 200 15.81 -0.71 -2.44
C THR A 200 14.59 -1.13 -3.26
N SER A 201 14.61 -0.94 -4.59
CA SER A 201 13.56 -1.44 -5.49
C SER A 201 13.39 -2.95 -5.41
N LYS A 202 14.50 -3.71 -5.40
CA LYS A 202 14.47 -5.17 -5.26
C LYS A 202 13.89 -5.59 -3.90
N MET A 203 14.22 -4.88 -2.83
CA MET A 203 13.64 -5.10 -1.50
C MET A 203 12.14 -4.83 -1.47
N GLN A 204 11.68 -3.76 -2.12
CA GLN A 204 10.26 -3.44 -2.24
C GLN A 204 9.52 -4.55 -3.00
N PHE A 205 10.03 -4.97 -4.16
CA PHE A 205 9.48 -6.09 -4.92
C PHE A 205 9.38 -7.36 -4.06
N ASN A 206 10.44 -7.72 -3.35
CA ASN A 206 10.44 -8.92 -2.49
C ASN A 206 9.39 -8.82 -1.38
N THR A 207 9.19 -7.64 -0.80
CA THR A 207 8.16 -7.39 0.21
C THR A 207 6.76 -7.57 -0.37
N GLU A 208 6.53 -7.05 -1.58
CA GLU A 208 5.28 -7.19 -2.31
C GLU A 208 4.99 -8.66 -2.68
N ILE A 209 5.98 -9.43 -3.13
CA ILE A 209 5.81 -10.86 -3.42
C ILE A 209 5.48 -11.66 -2.14
N GLN A 210 6.14 -11.36 -1.02
CA GLN A 210 5.95 -12.13 0.22
C GLN A 210 4.64 -11.81 0.94
N SER A 211 4.26 -10.53 1.00
CA SER A 211 3.17 -10.05 1.89
C SER A 211 2.25 -9.01 1.26
N GLY A 212 2.55 -8.58 0.04
CA GLY A 212 1.75 -7.60 -0.68
C GLY A 212 0.39 -8.13 -1.11
N GLN A 213 -0.41 -7.24 -1.67
CA GLN A 213 -1.76 -7.56 -2.19
C GLN A 213 -1.75 -7.88 -3.68
N ASN A 214 -0.64 -7.61 -4.37
CA ASN A 214 -0.49 -7.81 -5.80
C ASN A 214 -0.61 -9.28 -6.18
N VAL A 215 -1.53 -9.56 -7.11
CA VAL A 215 -1.80 -10.91 -7.60
C VAL A 215 -1.29 -11.05 -9.03
N LEU A 216 -1.59 -10.08 -9.89
CA LEU A 216 -1.07 -10.04 -11.25
C LEU A 216 0.29 -9.33 -11.25
N CYS A 217 1.26 -9.90 -11.96
CA CYS A 217 2.63 -9.42 -11.97
C CYS A 217 3.12 -9.26 -13.41
N LEU A 218 3.54 -8.04 -13.75
CA LEU A 218 4.20 -7.65 -14.99
C LEU A 218 5.68 -7.45 -14.68
N LEU A 219 6.52 -8.44 -14.94
CA LEU A 219 7.89 -8.47 -14.45
C LEU A 219 8.90 -8.47 -15.57
N ASN A 220 10.05 -7.85 -15.36
CA ASN A 220 11.23 -8.15 -16.15
C ASN A 220 11.55 -9.67 -16.09
N VAL A 221 11.88 -10.26 -17.23
CA VAL A 221 12.13 -11.70 -17.36
C VAL A 221 13.25 -12.20 -16.44
N ASP A 222 14.34 -11.42 -16.24
CA ASP A 222 15.43 -11.82 -15.34
C ASP A 222 14.93 -11.92 -13.89
N LEU A 223 14.12 -10.94 -13.47
CA LEU A 223 13.55 -10.89 -12.12
C LEU A 223 12.54 -12.02 -11.90
N TYR A 224 11.73 -12.32 -12.91
CA TYR A 224 10.79 -13.43 -12.90
C TYR A 224 11.54 -14.77 -12.71
N LEU A 225 12.54 -15.04 -13.54
CA LEU A 225 13.31 -16.29 -13.50
C LEU A 225 14.01 -16.46 -12.15
N GLU A 226 14.66 -15.41 -11.64
CA GLU A 226 15.30 -15.44 -10.32
C GLU A 226 14.28 -15.76 -9.21
N THR A 227 13.12 -15.09 -9.24
CA THR A 227 12.08 -15.27 -8.22
C THR A 227 11.49 -16.68 -8.28
N GLN A 228 11.28 -17.22 -9.48
CA GLN A 228 10.72 -18.54 -9.67
C GLN A 228 11.70 -19.64 -9.26
N GLU A 229 13.00 -19.49 -9.55
CA GLU A 229 14.04 -20.42 -9.12
C GLU A 229 14.19 -20.45 -7.59
N THR A 230 14.11 -19.29 -6.94
CA THR A 230 14.40 -19.15 -5.50
C THR A 230 13.20 -19.40 -4.59
N THR A 231 12.00 -18.97 -4.99
CA THR A 231 10.82 -18.95 -4.11
C THR A 231 9.61 -19.70 -4.66
N GLN A 232 9.58 -20.00 -5.96
CA GLN A 232 8.43 -20.61 -6.64
C GLN A 232 7.11 -19.86 -6.35
N ALA A 233 7.17 -18.53 -6.32
CA ALA A 233 6.08 -17.65 -5.90
C ALA A 233 4.90 -17.60 -6.90
N PHE A 234 5.08 -18.05 -8.14
CA PHE A 234 4.07 -17.93 -9.19
C PHE A 234 3.27 -19.21 -9.38
N ALA A 235 1.97 -19.05 -9.65
CA ALA A 235 1.03 -20.13 -9.91
C ALA A 235 1.18 -20.63 -11.34
N THR A 236 0.91 -21.93 -11.54
CA THR A 236 0.99 -22.51 -12.87
C THR A 236 -0.24 -22.18 -13.71
N TRP A 237 -0.13 -22.28 -15.03
CA TRP A 237 -1.25 -22.14 -15.96
C TRP A 237 -2.33 -23.20 -15.74
N GLU A 238 -1.95 -24.42 -15.38
CA GLU A 238 -2.89 -25.50 -15.05
C GLU A 238 -3.69 -25.16 -13.78
N GLU A 239 -3.04 -24.58 -12.75
CA GLU A 239 -3.73 -24.17 -11.52
C GLU A 239 -4.66 -22.97 -11.71
N THR A 240 -4.38 -22.11 -12.69
CA THR A 240 -5.11 -20.85 -12.92
C THR A 240 -6.12 -20.98 -14.05
N LEU A 241 -5.65 -21.17 -15.28
CA LEU A 241 -6.48 -21.22 -16.49
C LEU A 241 -6.99 -22.63 -16.82
N GLY A 242 -6.34 -23.68 -16.28
CA GLY A 242 -6.64 -25.08 -16.59
C GLY A 242 -6.12 -25.54 -17.96
N TYR A 243 -5.24 -24.74 -18.58
CA TYR A 243 -4.53 -25.06 -19.81
C TYR A 243 -3.28 -24.19 -19.90
N VAL A 244 -2.27 -24.63 -20.66
CA VAL A 244 -1.06 -23.84 -20.95
C VAL A 244 -1.27 -23.04 -22.25
N PRO A 245 -1.15 -21.70 -22.23
CA PRO A 245 -1.22 -20.88 -23.45
C PRO A 245 -0.14 -21.24 -24.47
N GLN A 246 -0.44 -21.13 -25.77
CA GLN A 246 0.48 -21.58 -26.84
C GLN A 246 1.84 -20.86 -26.84
N ASN A 247 1.87 -19.57 -26.49
CA ASN A 247 3.09 -18.74 -26.46
C ASN A 247 3.65 -18.59 -25.04
N ALA A 248 3.30 -19.49 -24.12
CA ALA A 248 3.84 -19.44 -22.77
C ALA A 248 5.37 -19.58 -22.78
N LEU A 249 6.04 -18.74 -21.99
CA LEU A 249 7.48 -18.84 -21.75
C LEU A 249 7.80 -20.15 -21.01
N ASP A 250 6.99 -20.47 -20.02
CA ASP A 250 7.05 -21.69 -19.21
C ASP A 250 5.67 -22.00 -18.59
N ASP A 251 5.64 -22.85 -17.56
CA ASP A 251 4.40 -23.26 -16.89
C ASP A 251 3.69 -22.14 -16.09
N CYS A 252 4.27 -20.95 -15.94
CA CYS A 252 3.72 -19.86 -15.09
C CYS A 252 3.70 -18.48 -15.75
N ALA A 253 4.47 -18.26 -16.82
CA ALA A 253 4.65 -16.94 -17.43
C ALA A 253 4.55 -16.95 -18.96
N ILE A 254 4.21 -15.78 -19.51
CA ILE A 254 4.09 -15.49 -20.94
C ILE A 254 4.64 -14.09 -21.21
N PHE A 255 5.32 -13.88 -22.34
CA PHE A 255 5.74 -12.53 -22.71
C PHE A 255 4.51 -11.67 -22.99
N LEU A 256 4.49 -10.48 -22.39
CA LEU A 256 3.39 -9.54 -22.59
C LEU A 256 3.30 -9.12 -24.06
N SER A 257 4.45 -8.94 -24.73
CA SER A 257 4.52 -8.60 -26.15
C SER A 257 3.88 -9.63 -27.07
N ASP A 258 3.76 -10.88 -26.64
CA ASP A 258 3.19 -11.97 -27.45
C ASP A 258 1.66 -12.01 -27.37
N LEU A 259 1.07 -11.24 -26.45
CA LEU A 259 -0.37 -11.10 -26.29
C LEU A 259 -0.90 -9.92 -27.09
N PRO A 260 -2.08 -10.02 -27.73
CA PRO A 260 -2.75 -8.87 -28.32
C PRO A 260 -3.01 -7.74 -27.31
N PHE A 261 -3.27 -8.10 -26.05
CA PHE A 261 -3.39 -7.15 -24.93
C PHE A 261 -2.11 -6.33 -24.74
N GLY A 262 -0.94 -6.94 -24.88
CA GLY A 262 0.35 -6.27 -24.78
C GLY A 262 0.67 -5.27 -25.90
N GLN A 263 -0.15 -5.24 -26.94
CA GLN A 263 -0.02 -4.30 -28.06
C GLN A 263 -0.86 -3.03 -27.86
N LEU A 264 -1.68 -2.96 -26.80
CA LEU A 264 -2.45 -1.78 -26.48
C LEU A 264 -1.53 -0.60 -26.09
N PRO A 265 -1.92 0.65 -26.38
CA PRO A 265 -1.07 1.83 -26.16
C PRO A 265 -0.57 1.99 -24.71
N GLY A 266 -1.40 1.70 -23.71
CA GLY A 266 -1.03 1.77 -22.29
C GLY A 266 -0.20 0.57 -21.81
N VAL A 267 -0.42 -0.60 -22.41
CA VAL A 267 0.21 -1.88 -22.03
C VAL A 267 1.49 -2.18 -22.79
N ARG A 268 1.87 -1.36 -23.79
CA ARG A 268 3.14 -1.53 -24.53
C ARG A 268 4.37 -1.21 -23.65
N LEU A 269 4.74 -2.20 -22.85
CA LEU A 269 5.88 -2.23 -21.94
C LEU A 269 7.14 -2.77 -22.65
N PRO A 270 8.33 -2.71 -22.01
CA PRO A 270 9.54 -3.33 -22.54
C PRO A 270 9.32 -4.79 -22.95
N ALA A 271 9.96 -5.21 -24.06
CA ALA A 271 9.71 -6.52 -24.68
C ALA A 271 10.11 -7.72 -23.78
N ASP A 272 10.97 -7.48 -22.80
CA ASP A 272 11.39 -8.43 -21.77
C ASP A 272 10.42 -8.49 -20.58
N THR A 273 9.24 -7.87 -20.69
CA THR A 273 8.18 -7.95 -19.68
C THR A 273 7.36 -9.21 -19.86
N VAL A 274 7.27 -10.02 -18.80
CA VAL A 274 6.42 -11.20 -18.71
C VAL A 274 5.21 -10.95 -17.82
N LEU A 275 4.08 -11.51 -18.20
CA LEU A 275 2.88 -11.60 -17.37
C LEU A 275 2.89 -12.94 -16.63
N CYS A 276 2.72 -12.88 -15.31
CA CYS A 276 2.56 -14.06 -14.45
C CYS A 276 1.61 -13.74 -13.28
N MET A 277 1.17 -14.78 -12.58
CA MET A 277 0.26 -14.65 -11.43
C MET A 277 0.89 -15.22 -10.18
N ARG A 278 0.83 -14.48 -9.08
CA ARG A 278 1.30 -14.95 -7.77
C ARG A 278 0.42 -16.10 -7.26
N LYS A 279 0.99 -17.04 -6.53
CA LYS A 279 0.23 -18.05 -5.79
C LYS A 279 -0.67 -17.39 -4.75
N LYS A 280 -1.79 -18.05 -4.46
CA LYS A 280 -2.80 -17.58 -3.49
C LYS A 280 -2.19 -17.21 -2.13
N GLY A 281 -1.26 -18.02 -1.63
CA GLY A 281 -0.45 -17.74 -0.43
C GLY A 281 -1.20 -17.09 0.73
N GLU A 282 -0.53 -16.16 1.43
CA GLU A 282 -1.14 -15.26 2.42
C GLU A 282 -1.58 -13.93 1.78
N LEU A 283 -2.26 -13.98 0.63
CA LEU A 283 -2.93 -12.79 0.08
C LEU A 283 -3.90 -12.21 1.11
N SER A 284 -3.95 -10.88 1.21
CA SER A 284 -4.93 -10.14 2.02
C SER A 284 -5.02 -10.56 3.48
N LEU A 285 -3.96 -10.27 4.24
CA LEU A 285 -3.94 -10.36 5.70
C LEU A 285 -5.22 -9.72 6.30
N GLY A 286 -5.98 -10.53 7.04
CA GLY A 286 -7.24 -10.12 7.66
C GLY A 286 -8.52 -10.51 6.92
N LYS A 287 -8.45 -10.98 5.66
CA LYS A 287 -9.59 -11.60 4.98
C LYS A 287 -9.83 -13.03 5.51
N SER A 288 -11.09 -13.44 5.58
CA SER A 288 -11.46 -14.85 5.78
C SER A 288 -10.99 -15.72 4.61
N SER A 289 -10.94 -17.04 4.80
CA SER A 289 -10.50 -17.94 3.72
C SER A 289 -11.38 -17.82 2.47
N GLU A 290 -12.70 -17.75 2.64
CA GLU A 290 -13.66 -17.61 1.55
C GLU A 290 -13.48 -16.29 0.79
N GLU A 291 -13.21 -15.19 1.50
CA GLU A 291 -12.93 -13.90 0.87
C GLU A 291 -11.61 -13.91 0.09
N ARG A 292 -10.57 -14.58 0.60
CA ARG A 292 -9.31 -14.75 -0.17
C ARG A 292 -9.52 -15.59 -1.42
N ASP A 293 -10.33 -16.64 -1.32
CA ASP A 293 -10.62 -17.53 -2.45
C ASP A 293 -11.39 -16.78 -3.54
N ARG A 294 -12.44 -16.02 -3.17
CA ARG A 294 -13.17 -15.15 -4.11
C ARG A 294 -12.27 -14.08 -4.72
N PHE A 295 -11.47 -13.42 -3.90
CA PHE A 295 -10.52 -12.40 -4.36
C PHE A 295 -9.50 -12.98 -5.36
N TYR A 296 -8.95 -14.15 -5.08
CA TYR A 296 -8.01 -14.81 -5.98
C TYR A 296 -8.68 -15.24 -7.28
N ALA A 297 -9.85 -15.87 -7.20
CA ALA A 297 -10.62 -16.30 -8.38
C ALA A 297 -10.97 -15.13 -9.30
N TYR A 298 -11.34 -13.97 -8.72
CA TYR A 298 -11.58 -12.75 -9.47
C TYR A 298 -10.35 -12.31 -10.30
N HIS A 299 -9.14 -12.41 -9.73
CA HIS A 299 -7.91 -12.12 -10.47
C HIS A 299 -7.56 -13.19 -11.51
N VAL A 300 -7.93 -14.45 -11.28
CA VAL A 300 -7.79 -15.53 -12.29
C VAL A 300 -8.68 -15.23 -13.49
N GLU A 301 -9.91 -14.77 -13.28
CA GLU A 301 -10.81 -14.39 -14.37
C GLU A 301 -10.26 -13.18 -15.14
N ALA A 302 -9.71 -12.17 -14.45
CA ALA A 302 -9.03 -11.05 -15.12
C ALA A 302 -7.82 -11.51 -15.95
N LEU A 303 -7.00 -12.42 -15.42
CA LEU A 303 -5.87 -13.03 -16.15
C LEU A 303 -6.35 -13.74 -17.41
N LYS A 304 -7.44 -14.49 -17.30
CA LYS A 304 -8.05 -15.20 -18.43
C LYS A 304 -8.48 -14.21 -19.52
N THR A 305 -9.18 -13.13 -19.16
CA THR A 305 -9.57 -12.08 -20.10
C THR A 305 -8.37 -11.46 -20.81
N ILE A 306 -7.26 -11.22 -20.08
CA ILE A 306 -6.01 -10.70 -20.65
C ILE A 306 -5.40 -11.68 -21.67
N VAL A 307 -5.27 -12.96 -21.31
CA VAL A 307 -4.63 -13.98 -22.14
C VAL A 307 -5.47 -14.31 -23.38
N GLU A 308 -6.80 -14.31 -23.24
CA GLU A 308 -7.75 -14.57 -24.32
C GLU A 308 -8.14 -13.30 -25.10
N TYR A 309 -7.56 -12.14 -24.76
CA TYR A 309 -7.91 -10.87 -25.39
C TYR A 309 -7.65 -10.92 -26.91
N GLY A 310 -8.65 -10.52 -27.69
CA GLY A 310 -8.59 -10.55 -29.16
C GLY A 310 -8.64 -11.95 -29.79
N GLN A 311 -8.84 -13.01 -29.00
CA GLN A 311 -9.07 -14.38 -29.49
C GLN A 311 -10.56 -14.70 -29.67
N ILE A 312 -11.45 -13.73 -29.44
CA ILE A 312 -12.91 -13.89 -29.58
C ILE A 312 -13.30 -13.58 -31.02
N ASP A 313 -13.53 -14.65 -31.80
CA ASP A 313 -14.30 -14.64 -33.06
C ASP A 313 -15.81 -14.78 -32.79
#